data_AF-A0A0L8FVM9-F1
#
_entry.id   AF-A0A0L8FVM9-F1
#
_cell.length_a   1.000
_cell.length_b   1.000
_cell.length_c   1.000
_cell.angle_alpha   90.00
_cell.angle_beta   90.00
_cell.angle_gamma   90.00
#
_symmetry.space_group_name_H-M   'P 1'
#
loop_
_entity.id
_entity.type
_entity.pdbx_description
1 polymer ?
#
loop_
_entity_poly.entity_id
_entity_poly.type
_entity_poly.pdbx_seq_one_letter_code
_entity_poly.pdbx_strand_id
1 'polypeptide(L)'
;NFWFPLILAVLGKLGATASFDGVYLTSAEIFPTAVRNGGMGTASSFARFGGLISAPMLGLAIYGSWIPLSIYGVFGIVAGLLVLLLPETKDACLLQTLEDMDNL
;
A
#
# COMPACT_ATOMS: atom_id res chain seq x y z
N ASN A 1 -9.63 0.30 29.74
CA ASN A 1 -8.51 -0.62 29.44
C ASN A 1 -7.79 -0.14 28.17
N PHE A 2 -6.72 0.66 28.30
CA PHE A 2 -6.07 1.39 27.19
C PHE A 2 -5.22 0.51 26.25
N TRP A 3 -4.83 -0.68 26.72
CA TRP A 3 -3.92 -1.58 26.01
C TRP A 3 -4.50 -2.17 24.71
N PHE A 4 -5.80 -2.45 24.65
CA PHE A 4 -6.40 -3.10 23.48
C PHE A 4 -6.42 -2.21 22.23
N PRO A 5 -6.90 -0.94 22.29
CA PRO A 5 -6.77 -0.02 21.16
C PRO A 5 -5.32 0.25 20.75
N LEU A 6 -4.39 0.28 21.71
CA LEU A 6 -2.97 0.53 21.45
C LEU A 6 -2.34 -0.62 20.65
N ILE A 7 -2.62 -1.87 21.03
CA ILE A 7 -2.13 -3.05 20.29
C ILE A 7 -2.66 -3.04 18.85
N LEU A 8 -3.96 -2.75 18.66
CA LEU A 8 -4.57 -2.64 17.33
C LEU A 8 -3.94 -1.52 16.50
N ALA A 9 -3.70 -0.34 17.09
CA ALA A 9 -3.07 0.77 16.40
C ALA A 9 -1.62 0.45 15.98
N VAL A 10 -0.85 -0.22 16.84
CA VAL A 10 0.53 -0.63 16.53
C VAL A 10 0.54 -1.69 15.43
N LEU A 11 -0.35 -2.70 15.49
CA LEU A 11 -0.51 -3.72 14.45
C LEU A 11 -0.83 -3.09 13.10
N GLY A 12 -1.80 -2.16 13.06
CA GLY A 12 -2.16 -1.44 11.83
C GLY A 12 -1.00 -0.66 11.25
N LYS A 13 -0.24 0.05 12.11
CA LYS A 13 0.95 0.80 11.67
C LYS A 13 2.05 -0.12 11.11
N LEU A 14 2.36 -1.21 11.81
CA LEU A 14 3.38 -2.17 11.37
C LEU A 14 2.98 -2.83 10.04
N GLY A 15 1.71 -3.23 9.89
CA GLY A 15 1.21 -3.80 8.65
C GLY A 15 1.32 -2.83 7.46
N ALA A 16 0.97 -1.55 7.68
CA ALA A 16 1.11 -0.53 6.65
C ALA A 16 2.58 -0.32 6.23
N THR A 17 3.51 -0.27 7.19
CA THR A 17 4.94 -0.15 6.90
C THR A 17 5.47 -1.37 6.15
N ALA A 18 5.17 -2.59 6.63
CA ALA A 18 5.60 -3.82 5.98
C ALA A 18 5.06 -3.95 4.55
N SER A 19 3.82 -3.51 4.30
CA SER A 19 3.24 -3.47 2.96
C SER A 19 3.98 -2.49 2.05
N PHE A 20 4.31 -1.30 2.56
CA PHE A 20 5.06 -0.30 1.80
C PHE A 20 6.48 -0.76 1.46
N ASP A 21 7.17 -1.36 2.43
CA ASP A 21 8.50 -1.93 2.24
C ASP A 21 8.47 -3.13 1.27
N GLY A 22 7.42 -3.98 1.33
CA GLY A 22 7.22 -5.07 0.39
C GLY A 22 7.10 -4.57 -1.05
N VAL A 23 6.22 -3.59 -1.30
CA VAL A 23 6.09 -2.96 -2.62
C VAL A 23 7.42 -2.34 -3.07
N TYR A 24 8.16 -1.71 -2.16
CA TYR A 24 9.47 -1.13 -2.46
C TYR A 24 10.49 -2.20 -2.87
N LEU A 25 10.54 -3.31 -2.13
CA LEU A 25 11.46 -4.42 -2.38
C LEU A 25 11.14 -5.12 -3.70
N THR A 26 9.87 -5.47 -3.93
CA THR A 26 9.44 -6.05 -5.21
C THR A 26 9.69 -5.10 -6.37
N SER A 27 9.51 -3.79 -6.14
CA SER A 27 9.83 -2.79 -7.15
C SER A 27 11.33 -2.70 -7.44
N ALA A 28 12.20 -2.98 -6.46
CA ALA A 28 13.64 -3.01 -6.65
C ALA A 28 14.11 -4.29 -7.38
N GLU A 29 13.35 -5.39 -7.26
CA GLU A 29 13.68 -6.68 -7.87
C GLU A 29 13.19 -6.79 -9.33
N ILE A 30 12.03 -6.20 -9.65
CA ILE A 30 11.38 -6.39 -10.95
C ILE A 30 11.61 -5.21 -11.92
N PHE A 31 11.76 -3.98 -11.42
CA PHE A 31 11.81 -2.80 -12.29
C PHE A 31 13.26 -2.38 -12.62
N PRO A 32 13.62 -2.25 -13.92
CA PRO A 32 14.88 -1.60 -14.30
C PRO A 32 14.88 -0.14 -13.82
N THR A 33 16.07 0.40 -13.57
CA THR A 33 16.31 1.68 -12.86
C THR A 33 15.51 2.88 -13.40
N ALA A 34 15.10 2.85 -14.68
CA ALA A 34 14.30 3.88 -15.33
C ALA A 34 12.84 3.95 -14.84
N VAL A 35 12.20 2.82 -14.53
CA VAL A 35 10.79 2.76 -14.09
C VAL A 35 10.63 2.73 -12.57
N ARG A 36 11.68 2.34 -11.83
CA ARG A 36 11.70 2.31 -10.36
C ARG A 36 11.36 3.68 -9.73
N ASN A 37 12.01 4.76 -10.19
CA ASN A 37 11.75 6.11 -9.68
C ASN A 37 10.33 6.60 -10.02
N GLY A 38 9.80 6.24 -11.19
CA GLY A 38 8.41 6.54 -11.58
C GLY A 38 7.38 5.83 -10.69
N GLY A 39 7.59 4.53 -10.43
CA GLY A 39 6.73 3.74 -9.53
C GLY A 39 6.73 4.28 -8.09
N MET A 40 7.91 4.59 -7.54
CA MET A 40 8.00 5.17 -6.19
C MET A 40 7.40 6.60 -6.12
N GLY A 41 7.58 7.40 -7.17
CA GLY A 41 7.02 8.75 -7.26
C GLY A 41 5.49 8.75 -7.34
N THR A 42 4.91 7.82 -8.11
CA THR A 42 3.46 7.65 -8.20
C THR A 42 2.88 7.11 -6.89
N ALA A 43 3.48 6.08 -6.28
CA ALA A 43 3.06 5.58 -4.97
C ALA A 43 3.08 6.68 -3.88
N SER A 44 4.14 7.49 -3.85
CA SER A 44 4.24 8.64 -2.95
C SER A 44 3.17 9.69 -3.21
N SER A 45 2.81 9.90 -4.49
CA SER A 45 1.74 10.82 -4.86
C SER A 45 0.38 10.30 -4.39
N PHE A 46 0.08 9.03 -4.61
CA PHE A 46 -1.14 8.39 -4.10
C PHE A 46 -1.22 8.43 -2.57
N ALA A 47 -0.11 8.21 -1.86
CA ALA A 47 -0.06 8.36 -0.41
C ALA A 47 -0.43 9.78 0.05
N ARG A 48 0.07 10.81 -0.66
CA ARG A 48 -0.29 12.22 -0.41
C ARG A 48 -1.75 12.51 -0.72
N PHE A 49 -2.30 11.95 -1.80
CA PHE A 49 -3.73 12.06 -2.11
C PHE A 49 -4.59 11.39 -1.02
N GLY A 50 -4.20 10.21 -0.55
CA GLY A 50 -4.85 9.56 0.59
C GLY A 50 -4.83 10.43 1.85
N GLY A 51 -3.69 11.05 2.15
CA GLY A 51 -3.56 12.02 3.24
C GLY A 51 -4.46 13.24 3.06
N LEU A 52 -4.56 13.79 1.86
CA LEU A 52 -5.41 14.95 1.57
C LEU A 52 -6.90 14.62 1.75
N ILE A 53 -7.34 13.45 1.27
CA ILE A 53 -8.72 12.97 1.40
C ILE A 53 -9.03 12.59 2.86
N SER A 54 -8.02 12.20 3.64
CA SER A 54 -8.23 11.81 5.04
C SER A 54 -8.80 12.93 5.92
N ALA A 55 -8.37 14.18 5.69
CA ALA A 55 -8.78 15.34 6.47
C ALA A 55 -10.30 15.63 6.39
N PRO A 56 -10.93 15.76 5.20
CA PRO A 56 -12.38 15.91 5.10
C PRO A 56 -13.14 14.66 5.56
N MET A 57 -12.56 13.47 5.41
CA MET A 57 -13.17 12.22 5.86
C MET A 57 -13.29 12.15 7.39
N LEU A 58 -12.33 12.72 8.12
CA LEU A 58 -12.41 12.90 9.57
C LEU A 58 -13.49 13.91 9.97
N GLY A 59 -13.84 14.86 9.11
CA GLY A 59 -14.98 15.77 9.31
C GLY A 59 -16.33 15.04 9.42
N LEU A 60 -16.45 13.84 8.82
CA LEU A 60 -17.62 12.98 8.97
C LEU A 60 -17.78 12.38 10.39
N ALA A 61 -16.75 12.49 11.24
CA ALA A 61 -16.82 12.07 12.64
C ALA A 61 -17.92 12.79 13.44
N ILE A 62 -18.42 13.93 12.96
CA ILE A 62 -19.55 14.66 13.56
C ILE A 62 -20.84 13.83 13.60
N TYR A 63 -21.03 12.91 12.64
CA TYR A 63 -22.16 11.98 12.61
C TYR A 63 -21.91 10.71 13.41
N GLY A 64 -20.65 10.44 13.78
CA GLY A 64 -20.24 9.29 14.58
C GLY A 64 -18.75 9.01 14.45
N SER A 65 -18.05 8.91 15.59
CA SER A 65 -16.59 8.66 15.65
C SER A 65 -16.15 7.33 15.01
N TRP A 66 -17.08 6.38 14.88
CA TRP A 66 -16.85 5.06 14.28
C TRP A 66 -16.90 5.05 12.74
N ILE A 67 -17.51 6.07 12.12
CA ILE A 67 -17.71 6.14 10.66
C ILE A 67 -16.37 6.28 9.92
N PRO A 68 -15.50 7.25 10.25
CA PRO A 68 -14.21 7.36 9.57
C PRO A 68 -13.36 6.12 9.77
N LEU A 69 -13.37 5.56 10.98
CA LEU A 69 -12.61 4.36 11.33
C LEU A 69 -13.02 3.15 10.47
N SER A 70 -14.33 2.98 10.26
CA SER A 70 -14.87 1.90 9.42
C SER A 70 -14.46 2.08 7.97
N ILE A 71 -14.50 3.31 7.45
CA ILE A 71 -14.09 3.62 6.07
C ILE A 71 -12.61 3.27 5.87
N TYR A 72 -11.71 3.76 6.73
CA TYR A 72 -10.28 3.42 6.64
C TYR A 72 -10.03 1.91 6.75
N GLY A 73 -10.76 1.23 7.63
CA GLY A 73 -10.68 -0.23 7.77
C GLY A 73 -11.07 -0.96 6.49
N VAL A 74 -12.20 -0.60 5.87
CA VAL A 74 -12.66 -1.20 4.61
C VAL A 74 -11.66 -0.95 3.48
N PHE A 75 -11.14 0.29 3.35
CA PHE A 75 -10.09 0.59 2.37
C PHE A 75 -8.83 -0.26 2.57
N GLY A 76 -8.42 -0.47 3.83
CA GLY A 76 -7.29 -1.34 4.16
C GLY A 76 -7.53 -2.81 3.79
N ILE A 77 -8.73 -3.33 4.05
CA ILE A 77 -9.10 -4.71 3.68
C ILE A 77 -9.11 -4.87 2.15
N VAL A 78 -9.72 -3.92 1.43
CA VAL A 78 -9.75 -3.94 -0.04
C VAL A 78 -8.35 -3.87 -0.61
N ALA A 79 -7.48 -3.01 -0.06
CA ALA A 79 -6.08 -2.94 -0.47
C ALA A 79 -5.34 -4.27 -0.23
N GLY A 80 -5.53 -4.89 0.95
CA GLY A 80 -4.95 -6.20 1.26
C GLY A 80 -5.46 -7.31 0.34
N LEU A 81 -6.76 -7.33 0.01
CA LEU A 81 -7.33 -8.27 -0.95
C LEU A 81 -6.79 -8.06 -2.36
N LEU A 82 -6.59 -6.81 -2.78
CA LEU A 82 -5.93 -6.49 -4.05
C LEU A 82 -4.49 -6.99 -4.09
N VAL A 83 -3.77 -6.90 -2.97
CA VAL A 83 -2.42 -7.46 -2.85
C VAL A 83 -2.45 -8.99 -2.96
N LEU A 84 -3.46 -9.66 -2.40
CA LEU A 84 -3.64 -11.11 -2.60
C LEU A 84 -4.02 -11.50 -4.02
N LEU A 85 -4.69 -10.59 -4.75
CA LEU A 85 -4.99 -10.75 -6.18
C LEU A 85 -3.76 -10.50 -7.05
N LEU A 86 -2.71 -9.89 -6.49
CA LEU A 86 -1.45 -9.73 -7.18
C LEU A 86 -0.84 -11.13 -7.35
N PRO A 87 -0.62 -11.58 -8.60
CA PRO A 87 -0.06 -12.91 -8.84
C PRO A 87 1.24 -13.05 -8.06
N GLU A 88 1.35 -14.12 -7.25
CA GLU A 88 2.55 -14.36 -6.47
C GLU A 88 3.76 -14.29 -7.41
N THR A 89 4.65 -13.33 -7.14
CA THR A 89 5.92 -13.08 -7.84
C THR A 89 6.96 -14.16 -7.53
N LYS A 90 6.54 -15.43 -7.45
CA LYS A 90 7.35 -16.53 -6.95
C LYS A 90 8.10 -17.31 -8.04
N ASP A 91 7.85 -17.00 -9.31
CA ASP A 91 8.46 -17.70 -10.45
C ASP A 91 8.99 -16.77 -11.57
N ALA A 92 8.97 -15.44 -11.38
CA ALA A 92 9.58 -14.53 -12.35
C ALA A 92 11.11 -14.57 -12.19
N CYS A 93 11.76 -15.40 -13.01
CA CYS A 93 13.20 -15.36 -13.27
C CYS A 93 13.62 -13.89 -13.51
N LEU A 94 14.71 -13.44 -12.89
CA LEU A 94 15.28 -12.11 -13.07
C LEU A 94 15.43 -11.79 -14.57
N LEU A 95 14.49 -11.06 -15.15
CA LEU A 95 14.68 -10.41 -16.44
C LEU A 95 15.67 -9.28 -16.19
N GLN A 96 16.95 -9.54 -16.44
CA GLN A 96 18.03 -8.57 -16.18
C GLN A 96 18.04 -7.42 -17.20
N THR A 97 17.26 -7.50 -18.27
CA THR A 97 17.32 -6.57 -19.41
C THR A 97 15.95 -6.34 -20.06
N LEU A 98 15.70 -5.11 -20.53
CA LEU A 98 14.49 -4.72 -21.30
C LEU A 98 14.27 -5.59 -22.55
N GLU A 99 15.33 -6.22 -23.04
CA GLU A 99 15.36 -7.09 -24.22
C GLU A 99 14.60 -8.42 -24.03
N ASP A 100 14.33 -8.83 -22.79
CA ASP A 100 13.50 -10.00 -22.49
C ASP A 100 11.99 -9.69 -22.47
N MET A 101 11.59 -8.40 -22.40
CA MET A 101 10.18 -8.00 -22.53
C MET A 101 9.70 -7.97 -23.99
N ASP A 102 10.62 -7.77 -24.94
CA ASP A 102 10.31 -7.67 -26.38
C ASP A 102 10.26 -9.03 -27.10
N ASN A 103 10.65 -10.13 -26.44
CA ASN A 103 10.64 -11.49 -27.01
C ASN A 103 9.42 -12.35 -26.62
N LEU A 104 8.31 -11.71 -26.23
CA LEU A 104 7.03 -12.34 -25.90
C LEU A 104 5.99 -12.17 -27.00
#